data_AF-A0A8J3W6Y7-F1
#
_entry.id   AF-A0A8J3W6Y7-F1
#
_cell.length_a   1.000
_cell.length_b   1.000
_cell.length_c   1.000
_cell.angle_alpha   90.00
_cell.angle_beta   90.00
_cell.angle_gamma   90.00
#
_symmetry.space_group_name_H-M   'P 1'
#
loop_
_entity.id
_entity.type
_entity.pdbx_description
1 polymer ?
#
loop_
_entity_poly.entity_id
_entity_poly.type
_entity_poly.pdbx_seq_one_letter_code
_entity_poly.pdbx_strand_id
1 'polypeptide(L)' 'MGAVGSSADNALAEAFNATLKRETLQGARSWSSAGRVRLEIFKWITRYNARRRHSGLGYLSPIDYERRSDRVLLAA' A
#
# COMPACT_ATOMS: atom_id res chain seq x y z
N MET A 1 6.30 11.23 17.10
CA MET A 1 5.99 11.62 15.71
C MET A 1 7.31 11.74 14.97
N GLY A 2 7.61 10.84 14.02
CA GLY A 2 8.82 10.93 13.19
C GLY A 2 8.70 12.14 12.24
N ALA A 3 9.81 12.86 12.04
CA ALA A 3 9.83 14.02 11.15
C ALA A 3 9.53 13.57 9.71
N VAL A 4 8.58 14.24 9.06
CA VAL A 4 8.26 14.03 7.64
C VAL A 4 9.56 14.11 6.83
N GLY A 5 9.90 13.01 6.14
CA GLY A 5 11.16 12.89 5.38
C GLY A 5 12.30 12.18 6.12
N SER A 6 12.02 11.47 7.22
CA SER A 6 13.01 10.58 7.83
C SER A 6 13.37 9.43 6.89
N SER A 7 14.59 8.88 7.04
CA SER A 7 15.03 7.71 6.27
C SER A 7 14.14 6.49 6.48
N ALA A 8 13.47 6.39 7.63
CA ALA A 8 12.50 5.35 7.92
C ALA A 8 11.20 5.51 7.09
N ASP A 9 10.69 6.74 6.96
CA ASP A 9 9.53 7.03 6.11
C ASP A 9 9.86 6.76 4.63
N ASN A 10 11.06 7.15 4.19
CA ASN A 10 11.53 6.88 2.84
C ASN A 10 11.64 5.36 2.59
N ALA A 11 12.21 4.60 3.53
CA ALA A 11 12.34 3.15 3.40
C ALA A 11 10.98 2.43 3.27
N LEU A 12 9.97 2.87 4.01
CA LEU A 12 8.60 2.33 3.90
C LEU A 12 7.96 2.67 2.55
N ALA A 13 8.09 3.92 2.10
CA ALA A 13 7.61 4.35 0.79
C ALA A 13 8.31 3.60 -0.36
N GLU A 14 9.62 3.39 -0.24
CA GLU A 14 10.42 2.62 -1.19
C GLU A 14 9.98 1.16 -1.26
N ALA A 15 9.77 0.50 -0.11
CA ALA A 15 9.29 -0.87 -0.04
C ALA A 15 7.89 -1.04 -0.67
N PHE A 16 7.00 -0.08 -0.45
CA PHE A 16 5.69 -0.03 -1.10
C PHE A 16 5.83 0.06 -2.62
N ASN A 17 6.61 1.04 -3.11
CA ASN A 17 6.81 1.28 -4.53
C ASN A 17 7.48 0.09 -5.24
N ALA A 18 8.45 -0.56 -4.58
CA ALA A 18 9.10 -1.75 -5.10
C ALA A 18 8.10 -2.92 -5.25
N THR A 19 7.23 -3.12 -4.25
CA THR A 19 6.21 -4.17 -4.29
C THR A 19 5.18 -3.90 -5.38
N LEU A 20 4.71 -2.65 -5.51
CA LEU A 20 3.79 -2.24 -6.57
C LEU A 20 4.39 -2.54 -7.94
N LYS A 21 5.62 -2.08 -8.20
CA LYS A 21 6.29 -2.31 -9.48
C LYS A 21 6.47 -3.80 -9.76
N ARG A 22 6.87 -4.60 -8.76
CA ARG A 22 7.04 -6.04 -8.90
C ARG A 22 5.75 -6.76 -9.27
N GLU A 23 4.64 -6.41 -8.62
CA GLU A 23 3.39 -7.15 -8.75
C GLU A 23 2.47 -6.64 -9.87
N THR A 24 2.74 -5.44 -10.41
CA THR A 24 1.95 -4.86 -11.51
C THR A 24 2.76 -4.64 -12.79
N LEU A 25 3.94 -4.03 -12.70
CA LEU A 25 4.68 -3.52 -13.86
C LEU A 25 5.80 -4.46 -14.33
N GLN A 26 6.25 -5.39 -13.49
CA GLN A 26 7.30 -6.33 -13.85
C GLN A 26 6.79 -7.41 -14.81
N GLY A 27 7.56 -7.68 -15.87
CA GLY A 27 7.27 -8.72 -16.87
C GLY A 27 6.66 -8.19 -18.18
N ALA A 28 6.11 -6.97 -18.21
CA ALA A 28 5.66 -6.33 -19.44
C ALA A 28 6.77 -5.45 -20.03
N ARG A 29 7.29 -5.79 -21.22
CA ARG A 29 8.26 -4.96 -21.96
C ARG A 29 7.68 -3.59 -22.35
N SER A 30 6.37 -3.52 -22.55
CA SER A 30 5.61 -2.30 -22.79
C SER A 30 4.12 -2.52 -22.49
N TRP A 31 3.39 -1.42 -22.29
CA TRP A 31 1.94 -1.44 -22.11
C TRP A 31 1.26 -0.80 -23.32
N SER A 32 0.13 -1.38 -23.75
CA SER A 32 -0.61 -0.91 -24.93
C SER A 32 -1.33 0.42 -24.73
N SER A 33 -1.60 0.82 -23.48
CA SER A 33 -2.24 2.10 -23.16
C SER A 33 -1.99 2.50 -21.70
N ALA A 34 -1.76 3.80 -21.48
CA ALA A 34 -1.68 4.38 -20.14
C ALA A 34 -2.96 4.15 -19.32
N GLY A 35 -4.13 4.08 -19.97
CA GLY A 35 -5.39 3.79 -19.30
C GLY A 35 -5.42 2.39 -18.68
N ARG A 36 -4.84 1.40 -19.38
CA ARG A 36 -4.75 0.03 -18.88
C ARG A 36 -3.82 -0.07 -17.67
N VAL A 37 -2.66 0.61 -17.74
CA VAL A 37 -1.71 0.68 -16.62
C VAL A 37 -2.37 1.29 -15.38
N ARG A 38 -3.06 2.42 -15.55
CA ARG A 38 -3.78 3.09 -14.45
C ARG A 38 -4.82 2.19 -13.81
N LEU A 39 -5.58 1.45 -14.61
CA LEU A 39 -6.59 0.51 -14.10
C LEU A 39 -5.95 -0.64 -13.31
N GLU A 40 -4.87 -1.24 -13.81
CA GLU A 40 -4.18 -2.32 -13.11
C GLU A 40 -3.54 -1.85 -11.80
N ILE A 41 -2.92 -0.66 -11.81
CA ILE A 41 -2.41 -0.03 -10.58
C ILE A 41 -3.55 0.24 -9.60
N PHE A 42 -4.68 0.78 -10.05
CA PHE A 42 -5.83 1.05 -9.20
C PHE A 42 -6.40 -0.22 -8.55
N LYS A 43 -6.57 -1.29 -9.32
CA LYS A 43 -6.97 -2.60 -8.81
C LYS A 43 -6.00 -3.12 -7.76
N TRP A 44 -4.70 -3.00 -8.03
CA TRP A 44 -3.66 -3.45 -7.11
C TRP A 44 -3.68 -2.65 -5.80
N ILE A 45 -3.73 -1.32 -5.86
CA ILE A 45 -3.81 -0.44 -4.67
C ILE A 45 -5.07 -0.75 -3.85
N THR A 46 -6.21 -0.94 -4.53
CA THR A 46 -7.47 -1.30 -3.86
C THR A 46 -7.34 -2.62 -3.10
N ARG A 47 -6.76 -3.65 -3.73
CA ARG A 47 -6.52 -4.95 -3.10
C ARG A 47 -5.51 -4.83 -1.94
N TYR A 48 -4.44 -4.05 -2.12
CA TYR A 48 -3.42 -3.80 -1.11
C TYR A 48 -4.06 -3.23 0.16
N ASN A 49 -4.82 -2.14 0.04
CA ASN A 49 -5.40 -1.44 1.19
C ASN A 49 -6.60 -2.16 1.82
N ALA A 50 -7.44 -2.83 1.03
CA ALA A 50 -8.70 -3.41 1.52
C ALA A 50 -8.63 -4.89 1.86
N ARG A 51 -7.63 -5.64 1.37
CA ARG A 51 -7.63 -7.11 1.48
C ARG A 51 -6.29 -7.73 1.85
N ARG A 52 -5.15 -7.13 1.48
CA ARG A 52 -3.83 -7.70 1.78
C ARG A 52 -3.58 -7.62 3.27
N ARG A 53 -3.21 -8.74 3.90
CA ARG A 53 -2.84 -8.79 5.31
C ARG A 53 -1.35 -8.54 5.47
N HIS A 54 -0.99 -7.71 6.44
CA HIS A 54 0.40 -7.35 6.71
C HIS A 54 0.80 -7.85 8.10
N SER A 55 1.89 -8.60 8.21
CA SER A 55 2.38 -9.09 9.51
C SER A 55 2.69 -7.95 10.47
N GLY A 56 3.25 -6.84 9.97
CA GLY A 56 3.49 -5.62 10.75
C GLY A 56 2.22 -4.92 11.26
N LEU A 57 1.05 -5.25 10.71
CA LEU A 57 -0.26 -4.73 11.14
C LEU A 57 -1.07 -5.77 11.93
N GLY A 58 -0.41 -6.81 12.47
CA GLY A 58 -1.11 -7.89 13.18
C GLY A 58 -1.99 -8.74 12.26
N TYR A 59 -1.56 -8.95 11.01
CA TYR A 59 -2.30 -9.65 9.96
C TYR A 59 -3.63 -8.99 9.58
N LEU A 60 -3.73 -7.68 9.72
CA LEU A 60 -4.84 -6.87 9.22
C LEU A 60 -4.50 -6.23 7.87
N SER A 61 -5.54 -5.83 7.15
CA SER A 61 -5.38 -4.91 6.02
C SER A 61 -5.15 -3.48 6.52
N PRO A 62 -4.50 -2.60 5.73
CA PRO A 62 -4.31 -1.20 6.11
C PRO A 62 -5.63 -0.53 6.51
N ILE A 63 -6.70 -0.73 5.75
CA ILE A 63 -8.02 -0.17 6.08
C ILE A 63 -8.57 -0.73 7.39
N ASP A 64 -8.44 -2.04 7.64
CA ASP A 64 -8.91 -2.65 8.89
C ASP A 64 -8.10 -2.20 10.10
N TYR A 65 -6.79 -2.02 9.91
CA TYR A 65 -5.90 -1.51 10.95
C TYR A 65 -6.27 -0.08 11.35
N GLU A 66 -6.44 0.82 10.37
CA GLU A 66 -6.86 2.21 10.63
C GLU A 66 -8.23 2.26 11.30
N ARG A 67 -9.20 1.45 10.84
CA ARG A 67 -10.54 1.36 11.48
C ARG A 67 -10.48 0.90 12.93
N ARG A 68 -9.52 0.03 13.30
CA ARG A 68 -9.31 -0.39 14.69
C ARG A 68 -8.66 0.71 15.51
N SER A 69 -7.65 1.39 14.96
CA SER A 69 -6.96 2.50 15.62
C SER A 69 -7.94 3.65 15.92
N ASP A 70 -8.80 3.99 14.96
CA ASP A 70 -9.83 5.02 15.09
C ASP A 70 -10.84 4.69 16.20
N ARG A 71 -11.26 3.41 16.28
CA ARG A 71 -12.12 2.93 17.37
C ARG A 71 -11.48 2.99 18.76
N VAL A 72 -10.16 2.80 18.86
CA VAL A 72 -9.45 2.91 20.14
C VAL A 72 -9.33 4.38 20.57
N LEU A 73 -9.11 5.29 19.62
CA LEU A 73 -9.06 6.74 19.87
C LEU A 73 -10.41 7.33 20.29
N LEU A 74 -11.52 6.83 19.73
CA LEU A 74 -12.87 7.29 20.08
C LEU A 74 -13.40 6.74 21.42
N ALA A 75 -12.76 5.71 21.98
CA ALA A 75 -13.18 5.04 23.21
C ALA A 75 -12.37 5.45 24.46
N ALA A 76 -11.39 6.35 24.30
CA ALA A 76 -10.53 6.89 25.36
C ALA A 76 -10.89 8.36 25.65
#